data_AF-A0A853IG82-F1
#
_entry.id   AF-A0A853IG82-F1
#
_cell.length_a   1.000
_cell.length_b   1.000
_cell.length_c   1.000
_cell.angle_alpha   90.00
_cell.angle_beta   90.00
_cell.angle_gamma   90.00
#
_symmetry.space_group_name_H-M   'P 1'
#
loop_
_entity.id
_entity.type
_entity.pdbx_description
1 polymer ?
#
loop_
_entity_poly.entity_id
_entity_poly.type
_entity_poly.pdbx_seq_one_letter_code
_entity_poly.pdbx_strand_id
1 'polypeptide(L)'
;MLDNNVVSIAVIKKMVSCNKCGNGRVKKIGRTLQGKQRYLCQNIICKKSFILDYTNNVSEPKAKQADMRSINEIVSTTNNKLGVTDEF
;
A
#
# COMPACT_ATOMS: atom_id res chain seq x y z
N MET A 1 -8.76 -12.19 28.53
CA MET A 1 -8.87 -12.76 27.17
C MET A 1 -8.65 -11.60 26.22
N LEU A 2 -7.57 -11.61 25.42
CA LEU A 2 -7.23 -10.50 24.52
C LEU A 2 -7.92 -10.72 23.18
N ASP A 3 -8.82 -9.81 22.81
CA ASP A 3 -9.48 -9.80 21.51
C ASP A 3 -8.45 -9.46 20.43
N ASN A 4 -7.96 -10.49 19.75
CA ASN A 4 -7.09 -10.36 18.59
C ASN A 4 -7.91 -9.81 17.41
N ASN A 5 -7.93 -8.49 17.31
CA ASN A 5 -8.56 -7.76 16.22
C ASN A 5 -7.72 -7.95 14.94
N VAL A 6 -7.93 -9.07 14.25
CA VAL A 6 -7.26 -9.38 12.98
C VAL A 6 -7.87 -8.49 11.89
N VAL A 7 -7.25 -7.34 11.65
CA VAL A 7 -7.56 -6.48 10.50
C VAL A 7 -7.19 -7.25 9.23
N SER A 8 -8.21 -7.82 8.59
CA SER A 8 -8.05 -8.53 7.32
C SER A 8 -7.77 -7.51 6.21
N ILE A 9 -6.49 -7.36 5.85
CA ILE A 9 -6.09 -6.52 4.72
C ILE A 9 -6.52 -7.22 3.43
N ALA A 10 -7.59 -6.72 2.81
CA ALA A 10 -8.03 -7.17 1.50
C ALA A 10 -7.01 -6.70 0.44
N VAL A 11 -6.22 -7.62 -0.10
CA VAL A 11 -5.34 -7.34 -1.25
C VAL A 11 -6.21 -7.28 -2.51
N ILE A 12 -6.57 -6.07 -2.94
CA ILE A 12 -7.26 -5.86 -4.21
C ILE A 12 -6.30 -6.26 -5.36
N LYS A 13 -6.54 -7.44 -5.95
CA LYS A 13 -5.81 -7.88 -7.14
C LYS A 13 -6.21 -7.00 -8.32
N LYS A 14 -5.39 -6.00 -8.64
CA LYS A 14 -5.60 -5.15 -9.82
C LYS A 14 -5.63 -6.00 -11.08
N MET A 15 -6.72 -5.89 -11.83
CA MET A 15 -6.88 -6.59 -13.11
C MET A 15 -5.92 -5.98 -14.13
N VAL A 16 -5.17 -6.84 -14.82
CA VAL A 16 -4.18 -6.41 -15.82
C VAL A 16 -4.75 -6.65 -17.21
N SER A 17 -4.87 -5.59 -18.00
CA SER A 17 -5.17 -5.66 -19.43
C SER A 17 -3.99 -5.20 -20.27
N CYS A 18 -3.92 -5.70 -21.50
CA CYS A 18 -2.93 -5.26 -22.46
C CYS A 18 -3.16 -3.79 -22.84
N ASN A 19 -2.17 -2.93 -22.64
CA ASN A 19 -2.26 -1.51 -22.98
C ASN A 19 -2.30 -1.22 -24.50
N LYS A 20 -2.14 -2.24 -25.35
CA LYS A 20 -2.20 -2.10 -26.82
C LYS A 20 -3.56 -2.49 -27.41
N CYS A 21 -4.23 -3.49 -26.85
CA CYS A 21 -5.48 -4.01 -27.41
C CYS A 21 -6.60 -4.19 -26.38
N GLY A 22 -6.39 -3.80 -25.12
CA GLY A 22 -7.38 -3.95 -24.04
C GLY A 22 -7.64 -5.38 -23.56
N ASN A 23 -7.11 -6.40 -24.24
CA ASN A 23 -7.38 -7.80 -23.88
C ASN A 23 -6.85 -8.13 -22.47
N GLY A 24 -7.71 -8.72 -21.63
CA GLY A 24 -7.40 -9.13 -20.26
C GLY A 24 -6.59 -10.42 -20.14
N ARG A 25 -6.44 -11.20 -21.23
CA ARG A 25 -5.63 -12.42 -21.25
C ARG A 25 -4.16 -12.05 -21.42
N VAL A 26 -3.45 -12.01 -20.29
CA VAL A 26 -2.03 -11.67 -20.22
C VAL A 26 -1.26 -12.68 -19.37
N LYS A 27 -0.01 -12.96 -19.76
CA LYS A 27 0.90 -13.86 -19.02
C LYS A 27 2.08 -13.08 -18.45
N LYS A 28 2.47 -13.35 -17.20
CA LYS A 28 3.73 -12.83 -16.63
C LYS A 28 4.92 -13.55 -17.27
N ILE A 29 5.88 -12.81 -17.83
CA ILE A 29 7.02 -13.40 -18.58
C ILE A 29 8.40 -13.01 -18.04
N GLY A 30 8.47 -12.20 -16.97
CA GLY A 30 9.73 -11.82 -16.34
C GLY A 30 9.62 -10.47 -15.62
N ARG A 31 10.76 -9.97 -15.15
CA ARG A 31 10.89 -8.66 -14.53
C ARG A 31 11.99 -7.85 -15.23
N THR A 32 11.90 -6.53 -15.17
CA THR A 32 13.00 -5.65 -15.58
C THR A 32 14.13 -5.69 -14.55
N LEU A 33 15.30 -5.13 -14.88
CA LEU A 33 16.40 -4.94 -13.92
C LEU A 33 15.97 -4.13 -12.68
N GLN A 34 14.99 -3.23 -12.84
CA GLN A 34 14.40 -2.42 -11.78
C GLN A 34 13.26 -3.15 -11.03
N GLY A 35 13.06 -4.46 -11.29
CA GLY A 35 12.04 -5.27 -10.63
C GLY A 35 10.61 -5.13 -11.17
N LYS A 36 10.37 -4.30 -12.19
CA LYS A 36 9.02 -4.09 -12.75
C LYS A 36 8.52 -5.33 -13.49
N GLN A 37 7.28 -5.73 -13.25
CA GLN A 37 6.69 -6.92 -13.87
C GLN A 37 6.43 -6.71 -15.38
N ARG A 38 6.94 -7.63 -16.21
CA ARG A 38 6.63 -7.70 -17.65
C ARG A 38 5.51 -8.70 -17.91
N TYR A 39 4.60 -8.31 -18.78
CA TYR A 39 3.45 -9.09 -19.24
C TYR A 39 3.52 -9.31 -20.74
N LEU A 40 2.98 -10.42 -21.22
CA LEU A 40 2.78 -10.76 -22.62
C LEU A 40 1.29 -10.87 -22.90
N CYS A 41 0.81 -10.16 -23.92
CA CYS A 41 -0.56 -10.31 -24.38
C CYS A 41 -0.76 -11.66 -25.09
N GLN A 42 -1.81 -12.39 -24.71
CA GLN A 42 -2.16 -13.67 -25.34
C GLN A 42 -3.15 -13.52 -26.50
N ASN A 43 -3.55 -12.30 -26.85
CA ASN A 43 -4.29 -12.07 -28.09
C ASN A 43 -3.41 -12.46 -29.28
N ILE A 44 -3.92 -13.35 -30.13
CA ILE A 44 -3.20 -13.90 -31.29
C ILE A 44 -2.72 -12.83 -32.27
N ILE A 45 -3.45 -11.70 -32.37
CA ILE A 45 -3.10 -10.57 -33.24
C ILE A 45 -2.07 -9.66 -32.56
N CYS A 46 -2.21 -9.40 -31.26
CA CYS A 46 -1.36 -8.46 -30.56
C CYS A 46 0.02 -9.05 -30.24
N LYS A 47 0.06 -10.15 -29.46
CA LYS A 47 1.30 -10.81 -28.97
C LYS A 47 2.42 -9.87 -28.46
N LYS A 48 2.12 -8.62 -28.10
CA LYS A 48 3.11 -7.66 -27.62
C LYS A 48 3.38 -7.85 -26.13
N SER A 49 4.63 -7.59 -25.74
CA SER A 49 4.98 -7.45 -24.32
C SER A 49 4.83 -6.02 -23.85
N PHE A 50 4.50 -5.84 -22.58
CA PHE A 50 4.41 -4.53 -21.94
C PHE A 50 4.82 -4.63 -20.47
N ILE A 51 5.25 -3.51 -19.90
CA ILE A 51 5.57 -3.37 -18.48
C ILE A 51 4.45 -2.56 -17.85
N LEU A 52 4.00 -2.98 -16.68
CA LEU A 52 3.04 -2.23 -15.91
C LEU A 52 3.78 -1.37 -14.91
N ASP A 53 3.81 -0.07 -15.19
CA ASP A 53 4.39 0.91 -14.29
C ASP A 53 3.31 1.32 -13.29
N TYR A 54 3.15 0.53 -12.23
CA TYR A 54 2.38 0.99 -11.09
C TYR A 54 3.24 1.98 -10.34
N THR A 55 3.10 3.26 -10.65
CA THR A 55 3.41 4.30 -9.68
C THR A 55 2.48 4.06 -8.51
N ASN A 56 3.01 3.51 -7.42
CA ASN A 56 2.29 3.40 -6.17
C ASN A 56 2.02 4.82 -5.67
N ASN A 57 0.92 5.43 -6.12
CA ASN A 57 0.36 6.62 -5.50
C ASN A 57 -0.32 6.22 -4.19
N VAL A 58 0.37 5.43 -3.35
CA VAL A 58 -0.04 5.31 -1.95
C VAL A 58 0.23 6.70 -1.40
N SER A 59 -0.86 7.45 -1.28
CA SER A 59 -0.95 8.82 -0.85
C SER A 59 0.21 9.20 0.07
N GLU A 60 0.92 10.27 -0.30
CA GLU A 60 1.86 10.94 0.59
C GLU A 60 1.26 10.96 2.00
N PRO A 61 1.99 10.53 3.05
CA PRO A 61 1.50 10.59 4.42
C PRO A 61 1.50 12.04 4.91
N LYS A 62 0.76 12.93 4.23
CA LYS A 62 0.51 14.32 4.66
C LYS A 62 -0.58 14.42 5.73
N ALA A 63 -1.16 13.30 6.16
CA ALA A 63 -2.26 13.26 7.13
C ALA A 63 -1.92 12.50 8.44
N LYS A 64 -0.67 12.58 8.93
CA LYS A 64 -0.31 12.01 10.26
C LYS A 64 0.60 12.90 11.12
N GLN A 65 0.66 14.21 10.87
CA GLN A 65 1.35 15.14 11.78
C GLN A 65 0.42 15.97 12.66
N ALA A 66 -0.90 16.00 12.37
CA ALA A 66 -1.83 16.87 13.08
C ALA A 66 -2.18 16.39 14.51
N ASP A 67 -2.05 15.10 14.83
CA ASP A 67 -2.57 14.57 16.10
C ASP A 67 -1.51 14.32 17.20
N MET A 68 -0.22 14.35 16.89
CA MET A 68 0.82 14.02 17.89
C MET A 68 0.90 15.07 19.02
N ARG A 69 0.71 16.36 18.70
CA ARG A 69 0.76 17.44 19.71
C ARG A 69 -0.40 17.34 20.70
N SER A 70 -1.61 17.12 20.19
CA SER A 70 -2.81 16.98 21.02
C SER A 70 -2.73 15.75 21.93
N ILE A 71 -2.16 14.64 21.44
CA ILE A 71 -1.95 13.44 22.24
C ILE A 71 -0.97 13.71 23.39
N ASN A 72 0.16 14.37 23.13
CA ASN A 72 1.16 14.66 24.17
C ASN A 72 0.63 15.59 25.27
N GLU A 73 -0.23 16.55 24.92
CA GLU A 73 -0.85 17.46 25.90
C GLU A 73 -1.89 16.74 26.77
N ILE A 74 -2.66 15.82 26.20
CA ILE A 74 -3.60 14.97 26.96
C ILE A 74 -2.83 14.04 27.91
N VAL A 75 -1.75 13.42 27.43
CA VAL A 75 -0.92 12.50 28.23
C VAL A 75 -0.23 13.25 29.38
N SER A 76 0.37 14.40 29.13
CA SER A 76 1.04 15.19 30.19
C SER A 76 0.05 15.70 31.24
N THR A 77 -1.15 16.14 30.81
CA THR A 77 -2.22 16.56 31.72
C THR A 77 -2.72 15.40 32.59
N THR A 78 -2.76 14.19 32.03
CA THR A 78 -3.21 12.99 32.74
C THR A 78 -2.17 12.50 33.75
N ASN A 79 -0.88 12.48 33.38
CA ASN A 79 0.20 12.09 34.28
C ASN A 79 0.31 13.02 35.50
N ASN A 80 0.16 14.33 35.28
CA ASN A 80 0.15 15.32 36.37
C ASN A 80 -1.05 15.15 37.32
N LYS A 81 -2.23 14.77 36.81
CA LYS A 81 -3.42 14.53 37.66
C LYS A 81 -3.34 13.22 38.45
N LEU A 82 -2.61 12.23 37.95
CA LEU A 82 -2.45 10.92 38.58
C LEU A 82 -1.20 10.82 39.47
N GLY A 83 -0.37 11.87 39.53
CA GLY A 83 0.87 11.89 40.31
C GLY A 83 1.91 10.89 39.81
N VAL A 84 1.86 10.52 38.53
CA VAL A 84 2.83 9.62 37.91
C VAL A 84 4.03 10.46 37.48
N THR A 85 5.10 10.43 38.25
CA THR A 85 6.40 10.98 37.87
C THR A 85 7.15 9.92 37.08
N ASP A 86 7.52 10.23 35.83
CA ASP A 86 8.44 9.41 35.04
C ASP A 86 9.82 9.43 35.72
N GLU A 87 10.11 8.44 36.57
CA GLU A 87 11.48 8.10 36.94
C GLU A 87 12.05 7.24 35.81
N PHE A 88 12.74 7.84 34.84
CA PHE A 88 13.94 7.33 34.16
C PHE A 88 14.59 8.41 33.27
#